data_AF-A0A7Y5LVU1-F1
#
_entry.id   AF-A0A7Y5LVU1-F1
#
_cell.length_a   1.000
_cell.length_b   1.000
_cell.length_c   1.000
_cell.angle_alpha   90.00
_cell.angle_beta   90.00
_cell.angle_gamma   90.00
#
_symmetry.space_group_name_H-M   'P 1'
#
loop_
_entity.id
_entity.type
_entity.pdbx_description
1 polymer ?
#
loop_
_entity_poly.entity_id
_entity_poly.type
_entity_poly.pdbx_seq_one_letter_code
_entity_poly.pdbx_strand_id
1 'polypeptide(L)' 'ARAVGTALRRNPVPILVPCHRVLAAGGRIGGFSAPGGLDSKRRLLALEGWEAEAPVRPVGAAR' A
#
# COMPACT_ATOMS: atom_id res chain seq x y z
N ALA A 1 -5.49 6.37 11.07
CA ALA A 1 -4.36 5.82 10.27
C ALA A 1 -3.33 5.03 11.10
N ARG A 2 -2.88 5.52 12.27
CA ARG A 2 -1.80 4.88 13.06
C ARG A 2 -2.09 3.42 13.45
N ALA A 3 -3.30 3.12 13.95
CA ALA A 3 -3.67 1.75 14.34
C ALA A 3 -3.57 0.75 13.17
N VAL A 4 -4.07 1.12 11.99
CA VAL A 4 -3.95 0.31 10.76
C VAL A 4 -2.48 0.09 10.40
N GLY A 5 -1.66 1.14 10.42
CA GLY A 5 -0.22 1.01 10.15
C GLY A 5 0.48 0.05 11.10
N THR A 6 0.16 0.10 12.40
CA THR A 6 0.69 -0.84 13.41
C THR A 6 0.23 -2.27 13.16
N ALA A 7 -1.04 -2.48 12.83
CA ALA A 7 -1.58 -3.80 12.51
C ALA A 7 -0.89 -4.42 11.29
N LEU A 8 -0.75 -3.64 10.20
CA LEU A 8 -0.08 -4.11 8.98
C LEU A 8 1.41 -4.39 9.20
N ARG A 9 2.09 -3.60 10.03
CA ARG A 9 3.49 -3.86 10.41
C ARG A 9 3.67 -5.22 11.10
N ARG A 10 2.67 -5.64 11.89
CA ARG A 10 2.66 -6.91 12.64
C ARG A 10 2.06 -8.09 11.86
N ASN A 11 1.71 -7.91 10.59
CA ASN A 11 1.14 -8.98 9.79
C ASN A 11 2.15 -10.15 9.63
N PRO A 12 1.85 -11.35 10.15
CA PRO A 12 2.75 -12.51 10.05
C PRO A 12 2.72 -13.18 8.67
N VAL A 13 1.70 -12.89 7.85
CA VAL A 13 1.48 -13.52 6.55
C VAL A 13 1.33 -12.45 5.46
N PRO A 14 2.43 -11.74 5.10
CA PRO A 14 2.43 -10.81 3.97
C PRO A 14 2.04 -11.54 2.68
N ILE A 15 1.49 -10.80 1.70
CA ILE A 15 0.95 -11.30 0.42
C ILE A 15 -0.44 -11.93 0.57
N LEU A 16 -0.62 -12.93 1.44
CA LEU A 16 -1.94 -13.54 1.70
C LEU A 16 -2.91 -12.52 2.28
N VAL A 17 -2.48 -11.80 3.32
CA VAL A 17 -3.10 -10.54 3.69
C VAL A 17 -2.46 -9.48 2.76
N PRO A 18 -3.24 -8.82 1.88
CA PRO A 18 -2.71 -7.94 0.84
C PRO A 18 -2.30 -6.57 1.41
N CYS A 19 -1.43 -6.57 2.43
CA CYS A 19 -0.96 -5.37 3.12
C CYS A 19 -0.14 -4.44 2.22
N HIS A 20 0.37 -4.95 1.09
CA HIS A 20 1.03 -4.16 0.05
C HIS A 20 0.07 -3.23 -0.71
N ARG A 21 -1.24 -3.52 -0.70
CA ARG A 21 -2.27 -2.65 -1.34
C ARG A 21 -2.63 -1.42 -0.52
N VAL A 22 -2.23 -1.34 0.75
CA VAL A 22 -2.54 -0.19 1.60
C VAL A 22 -1.53 0.93 1.35
N LEU A 23 -2.02 2.05 0.82
CA LEU A 23 -1.22 3.23 0.51
C LEU A 23 -1.26 4.27 1.63
N ALA A 24 -0.30 5.20 1.59
CA ALA A 24 -0.33 6.39 2.44
C ALA A 24 -1.35 7.41 1.89
N ALA A 25 -1.64 8.44 2.70
CA ALA A 25 -2.50 9.54 2.28
C ALA A 25 -1.99 10.19 0.97
N GLY A 26 -2.93 10.47 0.07
CA GLY A 26 -2.65 11.00 -1.27
C GLY A 26 -2.20 9.95 -2.28
N GLY A 27 -2.36 8.65 -2.01
CA GLY A 27 -1.97 7.58 -2.94
C GLY A 27 -0.50 7.23 -2.96
N ARG A 28 0.29 7.86 -2.09
CA ARG A 28 1.73 7.63 -2.03
C ARG A 28 2.05 6.26 -1.48
N ILE A 29 3.19 5.71 -1.86
CA ILE A 29 3.68 4.45 -1.29
C ILE A 29 4.09 4.68 0.17
N GLY A 30 3.36 4.07 1.10
CA GLY A 30 3.74 3.97 2.51
C GLY A 30 4.63 2.76 2.80
N GLY A 31 5.18 2.68 4.01
CA GLY A 31 6.07 1.60 4.46
C GLY A 31 5.52 0.18 4.27
N PHE A 32 6.44 -0.81 4.29
CA PHE A 32 6.13 -2.23 4.14
C PHE A 32 7.06 -3.06 5.05
N SER A 33 6.49 -4.02 5.78
CA SER A 33 7.21 -4.81 6.79
C SER A 33 7.78 -6.13 6.27
N ALA A 34 7.39 -6.58 5.08
CA ALA A 34 7.90 -7.82 4.52
C ALA A 34 9.37 -7.66 4.06
N PRO A 35 10.13 -8.76 3.91
CA PRO A 35 11.49 -8.72 3.36
C PRO A 35 11.56 -7.94 2.04
N GLY A 36 12.60 -7.14 1.87
CA GLY A 36 12.76 -6.22 0.74
C GLY A 36 11.95 -4.92 0.84
N GLY A 37 11.15 -4.74 1.90
CA GLY A 37 10.55 -3.46 2.26
C GLY A 37 9.80 -2.77 1.13
N LEU A 38 10.07 -1.48 0.92
CA LEU A 38 9.36 -0.69 -0.09
C LEU A 38 9.52 -1.24 -1.51
N ASP A 39 10.64 -1.87 -1.83
CA ASP A 39 10.90 -2.39 -3.18
C ASP A 39 10.05 -3.62 -3.46
N SER A 40 9.88 -4.51 -2.47
CA SER A 40 8.92 -5.61 -2.54
C SER A 40 7.49 -5.10 -2.72
N LYS A 41 7.10 -4.04 -1.99
CA LYS A 41 5.77 -3.44 -2.15
C LYS A 41 5.55 -2.87 -3.54
N ARG A 42 6.52 -2.12 -4.07
CA ARG A 42 6.48 -1.58 -5.44
C ARG A 42 6.34 -2.69 -6.47
N ARG A 43 7.15 -3.74 -6.34
CA ARG A 43 7.11 -4.89 -7.26
C ARG A 43 5.77 -5.61 -7.21
N LEU A 44 5.23 -5.86 -6.02
CA LEU A 44 3.91 -6.50 -5.86
C LEU A 44 2.80 -5.65 -6.48
N LEU A 45 2.81 -4.34 -6.22
CA LEU A 45 1.84 -3.43 -6.83
C LEU A 45 1.97 -3.40 -8.36
N ALA A 46 3.19 -3.35 -8.90
CA ALA A 46 3.42 -3.40 -10.35
C ALA A 46 2.94 -4.72 -10.98
N LEU A 47 3.14 -5.85 -10.30
CA LEU A 47 2.61 -7.15 -10.74
C LEU A 47 1.08 -7.20 -10.75
N GLU A 48 0.42 -6.40 -9.91
CA GLU A 48 -1.03 -6.22 -9.89
C GLU A 48 -1.53 -5.17 -10.89
N GLY A 49 -0.65 -4.60 -11.73
CA GLY A 49 -1.00 -3.58 -12.71
C GLY A 49 -1.14 -2.18 -12.13
N TRP A 50 -0.59 -1.92 -10.94
CA TRP A 50 -0.53 -0.57 -10.39
C TRP A 50 0.56 0.23 -11.09
N GLU A 51 0.14 1.10 -12.01
CA GLU A 51 1.00 2.10 -12.63
C GLU A 51 1.17 3.29 -11.66
N ALA A 52 2.40 3.55 -11.23
CA ALA A 52 2.66 4.54 -10.18
C ALA A 52 2.44 6.00 -10.65
N GLU A 53 1.94 6.83 -9.72
CA GLU A 53 1.83 8.30 -9.70
C GLU A 53 0.86 8.98 -10.69
N ALA A 54 -0.37 8.46 -10.85
CA ALA A 54 -1.50 9.33 -11.19
C ALA A 54 -2.06 9.97 -9.89
N PRO A 55 -2.40 11.27 -9.86
CA PRO A 55 -2.97 11.90 -8.68
C PRO A 55 -4.26 11.17 -8.28
N VAL A 56 -4.33 10.70 -7.03
CA VAL A 56 -5.52 10.01 -6.51
C VAL A 56 -6.70 10.97 -6.54
N ARG A 57 -7.71 10.65 -7.36
CA ARG A 57 -9.02 11.29 -7.24
C ARG A 57 -9.56 11.05 -5.83
N PRO A 58 -9.82 12.09 -5.04
CA PRO A 58 -10.35 11.90 -3.71
C PRO A 58 -11.71 11.20 -3.79
N VAL A 59 -11.88 10.17 -2.96
CA VAL A 59 -13.17 9.49 -2.78
C VAL A 59 -14.13 10.53 -2.18
N GLY A 60 -15.04 11.06 -3.01
CA GLY A 60 -15.99 12.12 -2.65
C GLY A 60 -16.02 13.34 -3.59
N ALA A 61 -15.15 13.41 -4.61
CA ALA A 61 -15.16 14.51 -5.58
C ALA A 61 -16.15 14.34 -6.77
N ALA A 62 -17.18 13.52 -6.62
CA ALA A 62 -18.30 13.46 -7.54
C ALA A 62 -19.54 14.10 -6.87
N ARG A 63 -19.91 15.28 -7.38
CA ARG A 63 -21.32 15.59 -7.64
C ARG A 63 -21.57 15.32 -9.12
#